data_AF-A0A3P8L8P3-F1
#
_entry.id   AF-A0A3P8L8P3-F1
#
_cell.length_a   1.000
_cell.length_b   1.000
_cell.length_c   1.000
_cell.angle_alpha   90.00
_cell.angle_beta   90.00
_cell.angle_gamma   90.00
#
_symmetry.space_group_name_H-M   'P 1'
#
loop_
_entity.id
_entity.type
_entity.pdbx_description
1 polymer ?
#
loop_
_entity_poly.entity_id
_entity_poly.type
_entity_poly.pdbx_seq_one_letter_code
_entity_poly.pdbx_strand_id
1 'polypeptide(L)'
;MIELIDCPETFYTSVEVTAGSRLFYHVFDTDKQVTRVIVEINKHNLPGENNFFPINRLYAQESKYPETSDAIPMISRLHFDEKFRDVMVHVFGKTLICRSIEIATQLARTKNFDCITLDGDQVSRKGTLTGGYYDNRLSRLELQKRKQKTEMEIQETENVRENNAKRKEQVDAQINRIIDDIQRKDTVRSKHEMKFDTLKKDIHMWKEELRTKQEAKPQKEWKLSSLRHDLDQMKYTMESYKVG
;
A
#
# COMPACT_ATOMS: atom_id res chain seq x y z
N MET A 1 -21.08 14.15 12.06
CA MET A 1 -22.16 13.18 12.34
C MET A 1 -22.42 12.27 11.14
N ILE A 2 -22.36 12.79 9.91
CA ILE A 2 -22.55 12.03 8.65
C ILE A 2 -21.68 10.78 8.51
N GLU A 3 -20.47 10.77 9.09
CA GLU A 3 -19.56 9.63 9.10
C GLU A 3 -19.91 8.55 10.13
N LEU A 4 -20.83 8.84 11.05
CA LEU A 4 -21.18 7.97 12.19
C LEU A 4 -22.50 7.22 11.98
N ILE A 5 -23.15 7.42 10.84
CA ILE A 5 -24.43 6.81 10.48
C ILE A 5 -24.31 6.11 9.12
N ASP A 6 -24.95 4.96 8.99
CA ASP A 6 -25.20 4.30 7.70
C ASP A 6 -26.65 3.84 7.63
N CYS A 7 -27.23 3.83 6.43
CA CYS A 7 -28.59 3.34 6.22
C CYS A 7 -28.77 2.89 4.76
N PRO A 8 -29.83 2.13 4.44
CA PRO A 8 -30.14 1.79 3.06
C PRO A 8 -30.44 3.04 2.22
N GLU A 9 -30.07 3.01 0.94
CA GLU A 9 -30.22 4.14 0.00
C GLU A 9 -31.66 4.65 -0.11
N THR A 10 -32.64 3.77 0.06
CA THR A 10 -34.08 4.10 0.07
C THR A 10 -34.46 5.12 1.16
N PHE A 11 -33.63 5.30 2.18
CA PHE A 11 -33.89 6.21 3.29
C PHE A 11 -33.08 7.51 3.23
N TYR A 12 -32.14 7.64 2.28
CA TYR A 12 -31.20 8.78 2.25
C TYR A 12 -31.92 10.13 2.29
N THR A 13 -32.90 10.35 1.40
CA THR A 13 -33.66 11.60 1.35
C THR A 13 -34.33 11.89 2.69
N SER A 14 -35.06 10.92 3.26
CA SER A 14 -35.73 11.11 4.55
C SER A 14 -34.76 11.42 5.70
N VAL A 15 -33.60 10.76 5.74
CA VAL A 15 -32.58 10.97 6.77
C VAL A 15 -31.89 12.32 6.60
N GLU A 16 -31.56 12.69 5.37
CA GLU A 16 -30.90 13.96 5.03
C GLU A 16 -31.80 15.15 5.34
N VAL A 17 -33.07 15.08 4.97
CA VAL A 17 -34.05 16.13 5.27
C VAL A 17 -34.28 16.23 6.78
N THR A 18 -34.42 15.10 7.47
CA THR A 18 -34.65 15.09 8.93
C THR A 18 -33.46 15.69 9.70
N ALA A 19 -32.23 15.32 9.33
CA ALA A 19 -31.04 15.84 10.01
C ALA A 19 -30.70 17.28 9.55
N GLY A 20 -30.92 17.61 8.29
CA GLY A 20 -30.56 18.90 7.70
C GLY A 20 -29.08 19.23 7.90
N SER A 21 -28.79 20.40 8.45
CA SER A 21 -27.41 20.82 8.77
C SER A 21 -26.75 19.99 9.88
N ARG A 22 -27.54 19.29 10.71
CA ARG A 22 -27.02 18.49 11.85
C ARG A 22 -26.16 17.31 11.41
N LEU A 23 -26.28 16.87 10.15
CA LEU A 23 -25.35 15.90 9.55
C LEU A 23 -23.88 16.32 9.69
N PHE A 24 -23.61 17.63 9.63
CA PHE A 24 -22.27 18.20 9.63
C PHE A 24 -21.79 18.60 11.03
N TYR A 25 -22.58 18.33 12.06
CA TYR A 25 -22.18 18.65 13.43
C TYR A 25 -21.11 17.67 13.90
N HIS A 26 -20.12 18.19 14.62
CA HIS A 26 -19.02 17.39 15.16
C HIS A 26 -19.42 16.81 16.51
N VAL A 27 -19.25 15.49 16.67
CA VAL A 27 -19.59 14.79 17.92
C VAL A 27 -18.35 14.73 18.82
N PHE A 28 -18.51 15.12 20.08
CA PHE A 28 -17.46 15.13 21.10
C PHE A 28 -17.91 14.38 22.34
N ASP A 29 -17.00 13.72 23.04
CA ASP A 29 -17.34 13.01 24.28
C ASP A 29 -17.80 14.00 25.37
N THR A 30 -17.10 15.15 25.48
CA THR A 30 -17.37 16.15 26.52
C THR A 30 -17.48 17.58 26.00
N ASP A 31 -18.37 18.36 26.62
CA ASP A 31 -18.46 19.81 26.45
C ASP A 31 -17.13 20.55 26.71
N LYS A 32 -16.30 20.07 27.65
CA LYS A 32 -14.95 20.63 27.88
C LYS A 32 -14.03 20.54 26.65
N GLN A 33 -14.14 19.48 25.84
CA GLN A 33 -13.38 19.39 24.58
C GLN A 33 -13.93 20.40 23.57
N VAL A 34 -15.26 20.52 23.47
CA VAL A 34 -15.93 21.48 22.58
C VAL A 34 -15.49 22.91 22.88
N THR A 35 -15.51 23.34 24.15
CA THR A 35 -15.10 24.70 24.54
C THR A 35 -13.65 25.00 24.14
N ARG A 36 -12.73 24.04 24.31
CA ARG A 36 -11.33 24.23 23.89
C ARG A 36 -11.20 24.42 22.38
N VAL A 37 -11.93 23.64 21.60
CA VAL A 37 -11.94 23.76 20.12
C VAL A 37 -12.49 25.13 19.70
N ILE A 38 -13.60 25.57 20.30
CA ILE A 38 -14.19 26.90 20.02
C ILE A 38 -13.21 28.03 20.32
N VAL A 39 -12.48 27.95 21.44
CA VAL A 39 -11.47 28.96 21.80
C VAL A 39 -10.38 29.04 20.75
N GLU A 40 -9.86 27.91 20.27
CA GLU A 40 -8.82 27.91 19.22
C GLU A 40 -9.37 28.41 17.87
N ILE A 41 -10.58 28.01 17.46
CA ILE A 41 -11.24 28.51 16.25
C ILE A 41 -11.32 30.04 16.27
N ASN A 42 -11.77 30.62 17.39
CA ASN A 42 -11.91 32.06 17.55
C ASN A 42 -10.55 32.77 17.57
N LYS A 43 -9.58 32.21 18.29
CA LYS A 43 -8.21 32.74 18.36
C LYS A 43 -7.54 32.82 16.99
N HIS A 44 -7.86 31.88 16.09
CA HIS A 44 -7.34 31.84 14.73
C HIS A 44 -8.23 32.55 13.70
N ASN A 45 -9.34 33.19 14.11
CA ASN A 45 -10.31 33.84 13.23
C ASN A 45 -10.75 32.95 12.05
N LEU A 46 -10.97 31.66 12.30
CA LEU A 46 -11.37 30.75 11.24
C LEU A 46 -12.80 31.08 10.76
N PRO A 47 -13.04 31.10 9.43
CA PRO A 47 -14.33 31.48 8.88
C PRO A 47 -15.40 30.40 9.12
N GLY A 48 -16.65 30.83 9.19
CA GLY A 48 -17.83 29.97 9.22
C GLY A 48 -18.40 29.69 10.61
N GLU A 49 -19.50 28.96 10.64
CA GLU A 49 -20.19 28.53 11.86
C GLU A 49 -19.96 27.03 12.07
N ASN A 50 -19.47 26.66 13.25
CA ASN A 50 -19.23 25.27 13.62
C ASN A 50 -20.19 24.86 14.74
N ASN A 51 -20.81 23.69 14.55
CA ASN A 51 -21.82 23.17 15.46
C ASN A 51 -21.38 21.81 16.02
N PHE A 52 -21.70 21.57 17.29
CA PHE A 52 -21.13 20.47 18.07
C PHE A 52 -22.18 19.73 18.87
N PHE A 53 -22.02 18.40 18.97
CA PHE A 53 -22.79 17.52 19.85
C PHE A 53 -21.90 16.97 20.97
N PRO A 54 -21.90 17.57 22.17
CA PRO A 54 -21.26 17.00 23.34
C PRO A 54 -22.10 15.86 23.92
N ILE A 55 -21.65 14.61 23.78
CA ILE A 55 -22.37 13.40 24.21
C ILE A 55 -22.77 13.51 25.68
N ASN A 56 -21.85 13.93 26.57
CA ASN A 56 -22.11 14.07 28.01
C ASN A 56 -23.21 15.08 28.40
N ARG A 57 -23.67 15.92 27.47
CA ARG A 57 -24.75 16.90 27.68
C ARG A 57 -26.05 16.52 27.00
N LEU A 58 -26.05 15.53 26.12
CA LEU A 58 -27.25 15.10 25.43
C LEU A 58 -28.07 14.21 26.36
N TYR A 59 -29.37 14.47 26.41
CA TYR A 59 -30.32 13.62 27.11
C TYR A 59 -31.15 12.86 26.08
N ALA A 60 -30.96 11.55 26.02
CA ALA A 60 -31.70 10.66 25.13
C ALA A 60 -32.92 10.09 25.86
N GLN A 61 -34.05 10.78 25.75
CA GLN A 61 -35.31 10.20 26.22
C GLN A 61 -35.87 9.27 25.14
N GLU A 62 -35.86 7.96 25.41
CA GLU A 62 -36.56 7.01 24.55
C GLU A 62 -38.06 7.34 24.52
N SER A 63 -38.58 7.49 23.31
CA SER A 63 -39.99 7.78 23.09
C SER A 63 -40.71 6.46 22.83
N LYS A 64 -41.90 6.28 23.42
CA LYS A 64 -42.78 5.16 23.07
C LYS A 64 -43.31 5.39 21.65
N TYR A 65 -42.84 4.58 20.71
CA TYR A 65 -43.26 4.67 19.33
C TYR A 65 -44.69 4.15 19.16
N PRO A 66 -45.50 4.76 18.27
CA PRO A 66 -46.84 4.27 17.99
C PRO A 66 -46.79 2.91 17.28
N GLU A 67 -47.59 1.96 17.75
CA GLU A 67 -47.80 0.67 17.10
C GLU A 67 -48.78 0.87 15.93
N THR A 68 -48.24 1.10 14.73
CA THR A 68 -49.02 1.24 13.49
C THR A 68 -48.27 0.60 12.33
N SER A 69 -49.00 0.05 11.35
CA SER A 69 -48.45 -0.49 10.09
C SER A 69 -48.06 0.60 9.09
N ASP A 70 -48.45 1.84 9.34
CA ASP A 70 -48.35 2.93 8.36
C ASP A 70 -47.17 3.87 8.59
N ALA A 71 -46.45 3.66 9.69
CA ALA A 71 -45.24 4.40 10.01
C ALA A 71 -44.24 3.56 10.79
N ILE A 72 -42.96 3.88 10.61
CA ILE A 72 -41.85 3.23 11.32
C ILE A 72 -40.94 4.27 11.96
N PRO A 73 -40.30 3.98 13.11
CA PRO A 73 -39.31 4.88 13.71
C PRO A 73 -38.09 5.06 12.80
N MET A 74 -37.69 6.29 12.51
CA MET A 74 -36.53 6.54 11.65
C MET A 74 -35.26 5.91 12.22
N ILE A 75 -35.04 6.04 13.53
CA ILE A 75 -33.86 5.48 14.21
C ILE A 75 -33.72 3.96 14.05
N SER A 76 -34.83 3.23 13.82
CA SER A 76 -34.81 1.78 13.62
C SER A 76 -34.23 1.34 12.27
N ARG A 77 -34.02 2.29 11.33
CA ARG A 77 -33.44 2.04 10.00
C ARG A 77 -32.00 2.55 9.87
N LEU A 78 -31.43 3.07 10.96
CA LEU A 78 -30.06 3.58 11.00
C LEU A 78 -29.14 2.54 11.65
N HIS A 79 -27.94 2.41 11.10
CA HIS A 79 -26.82 1.67 11.68
C HIS A 79 -25.81 2.68 12.22
N PHE A 80 -25.42 2.51 13.47
CA PHE A 80 -24.45 3.37 14.16
C PHE A 80 -23.86 2.61 15.36
N ASP A 81 -22.71 3.09 15.84
CA ASP A 81 -22.10 2.58 17.07
C ASP A 81 -22.92 3.02 18.30
N GLU A 82 -23.19 2.10 19.22
CA GLU A 82 -23.94 2.33 20.46
C GLU A 82 -23.36 3.48 21.30
N LYS A 83 -22.04 3.73 21.20
CA LYS A 83 -21.39 4.91 21.81
C LYS A 83 -22.07 6.22 21.44
N PHE A 84 -22.61 6.32 20.22
CA PHE A 84 -23.26 7.54 19.70
C PHE A 84 -24.77 7.53 19.81
N ARG A 85 -25.35 6.53 20.48
CA ARG A 85 -26.81 6.38 20.63
C ARG A 85 -27.49 7.66 21.07
N ASP A 86 -26.94 8.37 22.06
CA ASP A 86 -27.58 9.58 22.58
C ASP A 86 -27.71 10.69 21.53
N VAL A 87 -26.71 10.81 20.65
CA VAL A 87 -26.74 11.73 19.50
C VAL A 87 -27.81 11.29 18.51
N MET A 88 -27.87 9.99 18.20
CA MET A 88 -28.83 9.46 17.21
C MET A 88 -30.28 9.58 17.70
N VAL A 89 -30.53 9.28 18.99
CA VAL A 89 -31.85 9.48 19.62
C VAL A 89 -32.21 10.96 19.65
N HIS A 90 -31.26 11.85 19.93
CA HIS A 90 -31.50 13.29 19.93
C HIS A 90 -31.91 13.82 18.55
N VAL A 91 -31.26 13.35 17.48
CA VAL A 91 -31.54 13.85 16.11
C VAL A 91 -32.72 13.12 15.46
N PHE A 92 -32.78 11.79 15.56
CA PHE A 92 -33.70 10.94 14.80
C PHE A 92 -34.74 10.21 15.65
N GLY A 93 -34.54 10.13 16.97
CA GLY A 93 -35.38 9.35 17.88
C GLY A 93 -36.83 9.86 17.97
N LYS A 94 -37.08 11.06 17.43
CA LYS A 94 -38.37 11.75 17.49
C LYS A 94 -39.03 11.92 16.12
N THR A 95 -38.59 11.16 15.13
CA THR A 95 -39.11 11.19 13.75
C THR A 95 -39.65 9.83 13.31
N LEU A 96 -40.82 9.84 12.67
CA LEU A 96 -41.46 8.67 12.05
C LEU A 96 -41.42 8.78 10.53
N ILE A 97 -41.06 7.69 9.86
CA ILE A 97 -41.16 7.56 8.41
C ILE A 97 -42.54 7.00 8.07
N CYS A 98 -43.33 7.74 7.32
CA CYS A 98 -44.72 7.44 6.98
C CYS A 98 -44.85 7.04 5.50
N ARG A 99 -45.86 6.23 5.18
CA ARG A 99 -46.12 5.78 3.80
C ARG A 99 -46.56 6.92 2.87
N SER A 100 -47.28 7.92 3.39
CA SER A 100 -47.78 9.05 2.61
C SER A 100 -47.86 10.33 3.46
N ILE A 101 -48.02 11.48 2.79
CA ILE A 101 -48.11 12.79 3.43
C ILE A 101 -49.41 12.96 4.23
N GLU A 102 -50.50 12.32 3.80
CA GLU A 102 -51.78 12.32 4.51
C GLU A 102 -51.64 11.62 5.87
N ILE A 103 -50.98 10.45 5.87
CA ILE A 103 -50.68 9.69 7.09
C ILE A 103 -49.73 10.47 7.98
N ALA A 104 -48.69 11.08 7.41
CA ALA A 104 -47.76 11.94 8.16
C ALA A 104 -48.48 13.09 8.85
N THR A 105 -49.44 13.73 8.17
CA THR A 105 -50.25 14.82 8.73
C THR A 105 -51.13 14.35 9.88
N GLN A 106 -51.77 13.18 9.76
CA GLN A 106 -52.59 12.61 10.83
C GLN A 106 -51.76 12.22 12.05
N LEU A 107 -50.62 11.54 11.85
CA LEU A 107 -49.77 11.06 12.93
C LEU A 107 -49.06 12.21 13.66
N ALA A 108 -48.58 13.23 12.94
CA ALA A 108 -47.91 14.37 13.55
C ALA A 108 -48.83 15.12 14.54
N ARG A 109 -50.12 15.23 14.22
CA ARG A 109 -51.14 15.86 15.09
C ARG A 109 -51.48 15.04 16.32
N THR A 110 -51.48 13.70 16.21
CA THR A 110 -52.05 12.81 17.25
C THR A 110 -51.00 12.17 18.15
N LYS A 111 -49.78 11.93 17.62
CA LYS A 111 -48.74 11.15 18.32
C LYS A 111 -47.57 11.99 18.83
N ASN A 112 -47.55 13.30 18.57
CA ASN A 112 -46.47 14.20 18.99
C ASN A 112 -45.08 13.76 18.47
N PHE A 113 -45.02 13.29 17.22
CA PHE A 113 -43.79 12.97 16.49
C PHE A 113 -43.70 13.85 15.25
N ASP A 114 -42.48 14.18 14.83
CA ASP A 114 -42.30 14.68 13.47
C ASP A 114 -42.44 13.50 12.51
N CYS A 115 -43.07 13.72 11.37
CA CYS A 115 -43.36 12.69 10.39
C CYS A 115 -42.74 13.08 9.05
N ILE A 116 -42.25 12.11 8.31
CA ILE A 116 -41.62 12.33 7.01
C ILE A 116 -41.94 11.20 6.04
N THR A 117 -42.11 11.48 4.76
CA THR A 117 -42.22 10.46 3.71
C THR A 117 -40.83 10.00 3.24
N LEU A 118 -40.76 8.92 2.46
CA LEU A 118 -39.49 8.52 1.82
C LEU A 118 -38.98 9.58 0.85
N ASP A 119 -39.89 10.33 0.22
CA ASP A 119 -39.60 11.37 -0.76
C ASP A 119 -39.14 12.69 -0.11
N GLY A 120 -39.19 12.80 1.22
CA GLY A 120 -38.68 13.96 1.96
C GLY A 120 -39.73 14.98 2.39
N ASP A 121 -41.02 14.74 2.15
CA ASP A 121 -42.08 15.62 2.65
C ASP A 121 -42.20 15.46 4.17
N GLN A 122 -41.95 16.54 4.90
CA GLN A 122 -41.89 16.58 6.35
C GLN A 122 -43.09 17.33 6.94
N VAL A 123 -43.70 16.74 7.96
CA VAL A 123 -44.71 17.37 8.80
C VAL A 123 -44.19 17.41 10.24
N SER A 124 -43.95 18.60 10.77
CA SER A 124 -43.58 18.74 12.17
C SER A 124 -44.79 18.54 13.08
N ARG A 125 -44.56 17.96 14.25
CA ARG A 125 -45.50 17.97 15.38
C ARG A 125 -45.97 19.38 15.78
N LYS A 126 -45.18 20.41 15.44
CA LYS A 126 -45.49 21.83 15.68
C LYS A 126 -46.36 22.46 14.59
N GLY A 127 -46.74 21.70 13.57
CA GLY A 127 -47.67 22.14 12.52
C GLY A 127 -47.03 22.73 11.27
N THR A 128 -45.70 22.77 11.16
CA THR A 128 -45.04 23.17 9.92
C THR A 128 -45.01 22.01 8.92
N LEU A 129 -45.34 22.29 7.66
CA LEU A 129 -45.20 21.36 6.55
C LEU A 129 -44.06 21.85 5.66
N THR A 130 -43.20 20.93 5.22
CA THR A 130 -42.05 21.21 4.37
C THR A 130 -42.01 20.14 3.29
N GLY A 131 -41.91 20.57 2.04
CA GLY A 131 -41.85 19.66 0.89
C GLY A 131 -41.20 20.38 -0.28
N GLY A 132 -40.87 19.63 -1.32
CA GLY A 132 -40.17 20.14 -2.48
C GLY A 132 -39.54 19.01 -3.30
N TYR A 133 -38.84 19.40 -4.37
CA TYR A 133 -38.10 18.46 -5.19
C TYR A 133 -36.69 18.27 -4.61
N TYR A 134 -36.34 17.02 -4.31
CA TYR A 134 -35.01 16.63 -3.86
C TYR A 134 -34.30 15.88 -5.00
N ASP A 135 -33.18 16.44 -5.49
CA ASP A 135 -32.36 15.75 -6.49
C ASP A 135 -31.47 14.71 -5.81
N ASN A 136 -31.77 13.43 -6.04
CA ASN A 136 -30.99 12.32 -5.49
C ASN A 136 -29.51 12.37 -5.90
N ARG A 137 -29.15 13.01 -7.02
CA ARG A 137 -27.73 13.17 -7.44
C ARG A 137 -26.91 14.03 -6.47
N LEU A 138 -27.59 14.85 -5.68
CA LEU A 138 -26.99 15.72 -4.66
C LEU A 138 -27.08 15.10 -3.25
N SER A 139 -27.43 13.81 -3.14
CA SER A 139 -27.47 13.11 -1.86
C SER A 139 -26.13 13.19 -1.15
N ARG A 140 -26.16 13.79 0.04
CA ARG A 140 -24.97 14.04 0.85
C ARG A 140 -24.44 12.72 1.43
N LEU A 141 -25.33 11.80 1.80
CA LEU A 141 -24.97 10.46 2.27
C LEU A 141 -24.35 9.63 1.16
N GLU A 142 -24.91 9.67 -0.06
CA GLU A 142 -24.34 8.96 -1.21
C GLU A 142 -22.94 9.49 -1.54
N LEU A 143 -22.78 10.82 -1.59
CA LEU A 143 -21.47 11.45 -1.83
C LEU A 143 -20.46 11.08 -0.74
N GLN A 144 -20.87 11.07 0.53
CA GLN A 144 -20.00 10.67 1.63
C GLN A 144 -19.58 9.21 1.52
N LYS A 145 -20.50 8.31 1.16
CA LYS A 145 -20.22 6.87 0.99
C LYS A 145 -19.26 6.63 -0.18
N ARG A 146 -19.47 7.34 -1.30
CA ARG A 146 -18.55 7.31 -2.45
C ARG A 146 -17.16 7.82 -2.06
N LYS A 147 -17.09 8.95 -1.36
CA LYS A 147 -15.83 9.51 -0.86
C LYS A 147 -15.07 8.50 0.01
N GLN A 148 -15.71 7.91 1.00
CA GLN A 148 -15.10 6.89 1.87
C GLN A 148 -14.59 5.69 1.08
N LYS A 149 -15.38 5.20 0.11
CA LYS A 149 -14.95 4.10 -0.76
C LYS A 149 -13.69 4.45 -1.54
N THR A 150 -13.66 5.63 -2.17
CA THR A 150 -12.51 6.11 -2.92
C THR A 150 -11.29 6.32 -2.04
N GLU A 151 -11.46 6.84 -0.82
CA GLU A 151 -10.35 6.97 0.15
C GLU A 151 -9.75 5.61 0.53
N MET A 152 -10.58 4.58 0.73
CA MET A 152 -10.11 3.22 0.96
C MET A 152 -9.35 2.66 -0.25
N GLU A 153 -9.88 2.84 -1.46
CA GLU A 153 -9.23 2.40 -2.72
C GLU A 153 -7.88 3.11 -2.93
N ILE A 154 -7.77 4.39 -2.61
CA ILE A 154 -6.52 5.15 -2.64
C ILE A 154 -5.52 4.55 -1.65
N GLN A 155 -5.92 4.33 -0.40
CA GLN A 155 -5.03 3.80 0.63
C GLN A 155 -4.50 2.41 0.26
N GLU A 156 -5.35 1.55 -0.30
CA GLU A 156 -4.95 0.22 -0.79
C GLU A 156 -3.94 0.35 -1.94
N THR A 157 -4.21 1.24 -2.90
CA THR A 157 -3.32 1.49 -4.04
C THR A 157 -1.96 2.03 -3.58
N GLU A 158 -1.93 2.92 -2.58
CA GLU A 158 -0.69 3.44 -2.01
C GLU A 158 0.14 2.36 -1.31
N ASN A 159 -0.52 1.46 -0.55
CA ASN A 159 0.14 0.33 0.08
C ASN A 159 0.77 -0.61 -0.97
N VAL A 160 0.05 -0.89 -2.06
CA VAL A 160 0.58 -1.69 -3.18
C VAL A 160 1.76 -0.99 -3.85
N ARG A 161 1.68 0.33 -4.05
CA ARG A 161 2.77 1.13 -4.64
C ARG A 161 4.02 1.08 -3.78
N GLU A 162 3.89 1.23 -2.46
CA GLU A 162 5.02 1.17 -1.53
C GLU A 162 5.67 -0.22 -1.53
N ASN A 163 4.86 -1.29 -1.52
CA ASN A 163 5.37 -2.65 -1.57
C ASN A 163 6.11 -2.93 -2.89
N ASN A 164 5.56 -2.47 -4.02
CA ASN A 164 6.21 -2.61 -5.32
C ASN A 164 7.51 -1.81 -5.40
N ALA A 165 7.59 -0.63 -4.78
CA ALA A 165 8.82 0.15 -4.70
C ALA A 165 9.91 -0.61 -3.92
N LYS A 166 9.57 -1.21 -2.78
CA LYS A 166 10.50 -2.05 -1.99
C LYS A 166 10.98 -3.28 -2.79
N ARG A 167 10.07 -3.95 -3.51
CA ARG A 167 10.42 -5.09 -4.37
C ARG A 167 11.34 -4.68 -5.51
N LYS A 168 11.10 -3.52 -6.13
CA LYS A 168 11.97 -2.97 -7.17
C LYS A 168 13.38 -2.73 -6.65
N GLU A 169 13.51 -2.09 -5.49
CA GLU A 169 14.82 -1.84 -4.85
C GLU A 169 15.57 -3.15 -4.55
N GLN A 170 14.87 -4.19 -4.09
CA GLN A 170 15.47 -5.51 -3.87
C GLN A 170 15.96 -6.16 -5.16
N VAL A 171 15.21 -6.03 -6.26
CA VAL A 171 15.61 -6.54 -7.57
C VAL A 171 16.81 -5.75 -8.10
N ASP A 172 16.80 -4.43 -8.01
CA ASP A 172 17.91 -3.57 -8.42
C ASP A 172 19.21 -3.91 -7.64
N ALA A 173 19.09 -4.17 -6.34
CA ALA A 173 20.21 -4.65 -5.52
C ALA A 173 20.73 -6.03 -5.96
N GLN A 174 19.85 -6.95 -6.36
CA GLN A 174 20.25 -8.26 -6.89
C GLN A 174 20.94 -8.14 -8.26
N ILE A 175 20.44 -7.27 -9.14
CA ILE A 175 21.05 -6.99 -10.44
C ILE A 175 22.49 -6.49 -10.25
N ASN A 176 22.69 -5.52 -9.34
CA ASN A 176 24.03 -4.99 -9.07
C ASN A 176 25.01 -6.07 -8.56
N ARG A 177 24.55 -6.98 -7.69
CA ARG A 177 25.38 -8.12 -7.25
C ARG A 177 25.77 -9.05 -8.40
N ILE A 178 24.83 -9.32 -9.31
CA ILE A 178 25.09 -10.16 -10.48
C ILE A 178 26.10 -9.47 -11.41
N ILE A 179 25.99 -8.15 -11.61
CA ILE A 179 26.95 -7.37 -12.39
C ILE A 179 28.35 -7.47 -11.78
N ASP A 180 28.48 -7.29 -10.46
CA ASP A 180 29.75 -7.42 -9.74
C ASP A 180 30.36 -8.82 -9.85
N ASP A 181 29.51 -9.86 -9.84
CA ASP A 181 29.94 -11.25 -10.04
C ASP A 181 30.43 -11.50 -11.47
N ILE A 182 29.74 -10.95 -12.48
CA ILE A 182 30.14 -11.03 -13.89
C ILE A 182 31.52 -10.38 -14.09
N GLN A 183 31.72 -9.16 -13.59
CA GLN A 183 33.01 -8.45 -13.71
C GLN A 183 34.16 -9.21 -13.05
N ARG A 184 33.91 -9.81 -11.88
CA ARG A 184 34.90 -10.65 -11.19
C ARG A 184 35.23 -11.89 -12.02
N LYS A 185 34.23 -12.58 -12.56
CA LYS A 185 34.43 -13.77 -13.41
C LYS A 185 35.16 -13.44 -14.72
N ASP A 186 34.83 -12.32 -15.36
CA ASP A 186 35.52 -11.88 -16.58
C ASP A 186 36.99 -11.55 -16.33
N THR A 187 37.31 -10.90 -15.20
CA THR A 187 38.70 -10.64 -14.79
C THR A 187 39.47 -11.94 -14.58
N VAL A 188 38.84 -12.93 -13.94
CA VAL A 188 39.44 -14.26 -13.73
C VAL A 188 39.63 -14.98 -15.08
N ARG A 189 38.63 -14.95 -15.97
CA ARG A 189 38.71 -15.54 -17.31
C ARG A 189 39.88 -14.95 -18.10
N SER A 190 39.98 -13.63 -18.16
CA SER A 190 41.06 -12.93 -18.87
C SER A 190 42.45 -13.32 -18.34
N LYS A 191 42.61 -13.46 -17.01
CA LYS A 191 43.86 -13.97 -16.42
C LYS A 191 44.19 -15.41 -16.84
N HIS A 192 43.19 -16.27 -16.95
CA HIS A 192 43.39 -17.65 -17.41
C HIS A 192 43.72 -17.70 -18.91
N GLU A 193 43.06 -16.89 -19.74
CA GLU A 193 43.37 -16.76 -21.17
C GLU A 193 44.82 -16.31 -21.39
N MET A 194 45.27 -15.26 -20.69
CA MET A 194 46.66 -14.80 -20.77
C MET A 194 47.66 -15.90 -20.38
N LYS A 195 47.38 -16.64 -19.28
CA LYS A 195 48.23 -17.77 -18.85
C LYS A 195 48.24 -18.90 -19.87
N PHE A 196 47.09 -19.20 -20.46
CA PHE A 196 46.97 -20.23 -21.48
C PHE A 196 47.80 -19.88 -22.72
N ASP A 197 47.74 -18.62 -23.17
CA ASP A 197 48.52 -18.15 -24.30
C ASP A 197 50.02 -18.17 -24.04
N THR A 198 50.47 -17.80 -22.83
CA THR A 198 51.89 -17.93 -22.45
C THR A 198 52.34 -19.39 -22.44
N LEU A 199 51.57 -20.29 -21.83
CA LEU A 199 51.90 -21.72 -21.80
C LEU A 199 51.94 -22.32 -23.21
N LYS A 200 51.04 -21.88 -24.09
CA LYS A 200 51.02 -22.32 -25.50
C LYS A 200 52.28 -21.89 -26.25
N LYS A 201 52.79 -20.68 -25.99
CA LYS A 201 54.08 -20.20 -26.54
C LYS A 201 55.25 -20.99 -25.96
N ASP A 202 55.27 -21.25 -24.66
CA ASP A 202 56.32 -22.03 -24.00
C ASP A 202 56.39 -23.46 -24.55
N ILE A 203 55.23 -24.12 -24.72
CA ILE A 203 55.16 -25.45 -25.34
C ILE A 203 55.73 -25.42 -26.76
N HIS A 204 55.46 -24.37 -27.54
CA HIS A 204 56.00 -24.24 -28.89
C HIS A 204 57.53 -24.08 -28.87
N MET A 205 58.05 -23.20 -28.01
CA MET A 205 59.50 -23.02 -27.84
C MET A 205 60.19 -24.31 -27.39
N TRP A 206 59.66 -24.99 -26.37
CA TRP A 206 60.25 -26.25 -25.88
C TRP A 206 60.20 -27.37 -26.92
N LYS A 207 59.16 -27.42 -27.77
CA LYS A 207 59.12 -28.37 -28.90
C LYS A 207 60.23 -28.07 -29.91
N GLU A 208 60.48 -26.80 -30.19
CA GLU A 208 61.54 -26.38 -31.12
C GLU A 208 62.94 -26.63 -30.55
N GLU A 209 63.16 -26.32 -29.26
CA GLU A 209 64.39 -26.68 -28.55
C GLU A 209 64.62 -28.18 -28.49
N LEU A 210 63.57 -28.97 -28.26
CA LEU A 210 63.65 -30.42 -28.25
C LEU A 210 64.06 -30.95 -29.62
N ARG A 211 63.45 -30.43 -30.70
CA ARG A 211 63.78 -30.78 -32.08
C ARG A 211 65.25 -30.51 -32.38
N THR A 212 65.72 -29.29 -32.13
CA THR A 212 67.13 -28.93 -32.38
C THR A 212 68.11 -29.77 -31.57
N LYS A 213 67.81 -30.07 -30.30
CA LYS A 213 68.64 -30.98 -29.48
C LYS A 213 68.62 -32.42 -30.01
N GLN A 214 67.48 -32.91 -30.48
CA GLN A 214 67.36 -34.24 -31.09
C GLN A 214 68.15 -34.34 -32.40
N GLU A 215 68.11 -33.30 -33.24
CA GLU A 215 68.88 -33.23 -34.49
C GLU A 215 70.40 -33.13 -34.24
N ALA A 216 70.82 -32.42 -33.18
CA ALA A 216 72.23 -32.31 -32.82
C ALA A 216 72.81 -33.55 -32.11
N LYS A 217 71.95 -34.43 -31.59
CA LYS A 217 72.35 -35.60 -30.78
C LYS A 217 73.24 -36.60 -31.57
N PRO A 218 72.86 -37.07 -32.77
CA PRO A 218 73.67 -38.02 -33.54
C PRO A 218 75.09 -37.50 -33.85
N GLN A 219 75.22 -36.22 -34.19
CA GLN A 219 76.52 -35.61 -34.48
C GLN A 219 77.43 -35.57 -33.23
N LYS A 220 76.85 -35.28 -32.06
CA LYS A 220 77.58 -35.30 -30.78
C LYS A 220 77.94 -36.72 -30.35
N GLU A 221 77.04 -37.69 -30.54
CA GLU A 221 77.30 -39.11 -30.27
C GLU A 221 78.43 -39.65 -31.16
N TRP A 222 78.41 -39.30 -32.45
CA TRP A 222 79.49 -39.64 -33.37
C TRP A 222 80.83 -39.01 -32.95
N LYS A 223 80.86 -37.71 -32.65
CA LYS A 223 82.09 -37.04 -32.14
C LYS A 223 82.62 -37.69 -30.87
N LEU A 224 81.74 -38.03 -29.93
CA LEU A 224 82.12 -38.71 -28.69
C LEU A 224 82.73 -40.09 -28.97
N SER A 225 82.15 -40.85 -29.89
CA SER A 225 82.68 -42.16 -30.30
C SER A 225 84.06 -42.03 -30.96
N SER A 226 84.26 -41.03 -31.82
CA SER A 226 85.57 -40.75 -32.44
C SER A 226 86.62 -40.39 -31.39
N LEU A 227 86.32 -39.44 -30.50
CA LEU A 227 87.23 -39.03 -29.43
C LEU A 227 87.58 -40.19 -28.48
N ARG A 228 86.62 -41.08 -28.19
CA ARG A 228 86.89 -42.31 -27.41
C ARG A 228 87.86 -43.23 -28.13
N HIS A 229 87.65 -43.44 -29.42
CA HIS A 229 88.57 -44.24 -30.24
C HIS A 229 89.99 -43.63 -30.24
N ASP A 230 90.10 -42.31 -30.44
CA ASP A 230 91.40 -41.61 -30.41
C ASP A 230 92.08 -41.74 -29.05
N LEU A 231 91.33 -41.63 -27.96
CA LEU A 231 91.84 -41.75 -26.59
C LEU A 231 92.34 -43.17 -26.29
N ASP A 232 91.62 -44.19 -26.77
CA ASP A 232 92.05 -45.58 -26.65
C ASP A 232 93.31 -45.85 -27.48
N GLN A 233 93.43 -45.29 -28.68
CA GLN A 233 94.67 -45.33 -29.47
C GLN A 233 95.85 -44.68 -28.74
N MET A 234 95.64 -43.50 -28.14
CA MET A 234 96.66 -42.78 -27.37
C MET A 234 97.08 -43.55 -26.11
N LYS A 235 96.14 -44.21 -25.41
CA LYS A 235 96.45 -45.09 -24.27
C LYS A 235 97.30 -46.29 -24.70
N TYR A 236 96.92 -46.94 -25.80
CA TYR A 236 97.68 -48.07 -26.35
C TYR A 236 99.11 -47.64 -26.72
N THR A 237 99.27 -46.46 -27.33
CA THR A 237 100.61 -45.92 -27.59
C THR A 237 101.37 -45.63 -26.29
N MET A 238 100.75 -44.99 -25.30
CA MET A 238 101.38 -44.71 -24.01
C MET A 238 101.82 -45.99 -23.27
N GLU A 239 101.01 -47.05 -23.29
CA GLU A 239 101.38 -48.36 -22.74
C GLU A 239 102.55 -48.98 -23.52
N SER A 240 102.57 -48.87 -24.85
CA SER A 240 103.69 -49.34 -25.67
C SER A 240 105.02 -48.63 -25.35
N TYR A 241 104.97 -47.35 -24.96
CA TYR A 241 106.14 -46.57 -24.55
C TYR A 241 106.59 -46.82 -23.10
N LYS A 242 105.77 -47.45 -22.26
CA LYS A 242 106.13 -47.83 -20.87
C LYS A 242 106.78 -49.21 -20.77
N VAL A 243 106.73 -50.01 -21.84
CA VAL A 243 107.25 -51.39 -21.88
C VAL A 243 108.54 -51.50 -22.72
N GLY A 244 109.02 -50.40 -23.31
CA GLY A 244 110.35 -50.26 -23.90
C GLY A 244 111.28 -49.46 -23.00
#